data_AF-A0A4Q3A4N4-F1
#
_entry.id   AF-A0A4Q3A4N4-F1
#
_cell.length_a   1.000
_cell.length_b   1.000
_cell.length_c   1.000
_cell.angle_alpha   90.00
_cell.angle_beta   90.00
_cell.angle_gamma   90.00
#
_symmetry.space_group_name_H-M   'P 1'
#
loop_
_entity.id
_entity.type
_entity.pdbx_description
1 polymer ?
#
loop_
_entity_poly.entity_id
_entity_poly.type
_entity_poly.pdbx_seq_one_letter_code
_entity_poly.pdbx_strand_id
1 'polypeptide(L)'
;MMQDKIRLAVADDHMQFRRAVVAHLERQGFEILFQAGNGAQLIAQLEYAVALPHACLLDIHMPVMDGVACIEAIRNRWPAIIPVALSIDDAAETAQRAMAAGAAAFFVKGGDPVILKAAIESLVQKRDA
;
A
#
# COMPACT_ATOMS: atom_id res chain seq x y z
N MET A 1 -27.02 -7.42 -2.14
CA MET A 1 -26.35 -6.15 -1.79
C MET A 1 -24.88 -6.33 -2.07
N MET A 2 -24.29 -5.57 -2.99
CA MET A 2 -22.84 -5.59 -3.21
C MET A 2 -22.19 -5.03 -1.94
N GLN A 3 -21.39 -5.84 -1.25
CA GLN A 3 -20.46 -5.28 -0.27
C GLN A 3 -19.46 -4.44 -1.07
N ASP A 4 -19.30 -3.16 -0.73
CA ASP A 4 -18.30 -2.32 -1.37
C ASP A 4 -16.92 -2.95 -1.17
N LYS A 5 -16.26 -3.26 -2.28
CA LYS A 5 -14.93 -3.89 -2.24
C LYS A 5 -13.94 -2.93 -1.60
N ILE A 6 -13.01 -3.47 -0.82
CA ILE A 6 -11.90 -2.67 -0.32
C ILE A 6 -11.01 -2.32 -1.52
N ARG A 7 -10.93 -1.02 -1.83
CA ARG A 7 -10.10 -0.43 -2.88
C ARG A 7 -8.67 -0.24 -2.40
N LEU A 8 -7.70 -0.63 -3.21
CA LEU A 8 -6.28 -0.55 -2.91
C LEU A 8 -5.51 0.12 -4.05
N ALA A 9 -4.33 0.62 -3.73
CA ALA A 9 -3.29 0.94 -4.70
C ALA A 9 -2.00 0.20 -4.35
N VAL A 10 -1.19 -0.13 -5.35
CA VAL A 10 0.08 -0.85 -5.16
C VAL A 10 1.21 -0.11 -5.88
N ALA A 11 2.24 0.30 -5.15
CA ALA A 11 3.47 0.86 -5.71
C ALA A 11 4.65 -0.04 -5.40
N ASP A 12 5.33 -0.53 -6.44
CA ASP A 12 6.48 -1.42 -6.33
C ASP A 12 7.25 -1.37 -7.65
N ASP A 13 8.56 -1.19 -7.65
CA ASP A 13 9.35 -1.05 -8.88
C ASP A 13 9.59 -2.40 -9.58
N HIS A 14 9.45 -3.51 -8.86
CA HIS A 14 9.57 -4.87 -9.39
C HIS A 14 8.27 -5.31 -10.07
N MET A 15 8.18 -5.09 -11.39
CA MET A 15 6.97 -5.34 -12.20
C MET A 15 6.37 -6.74 -11.99
N GLN A 16 7.20 -7.80 -11.95
CA GLN A 16 6.72 -9.17 -11.80
C GLN A 16 6.09 -9.39 -10.41
N PHE A 17 6.73 -8.86 -9.35
CA PHE A 17 6.22 -8.96 -8.00
C PHE A 17 4.92 -8.16 -7.84
N ARG A 18 4.89 -6.92 -8.34
CA ARG A 18 3.69 -6.07 -8.36
C ARG A 18 2.50 -6.79 -9.00
N ARG A 19 2.70 -7.40 -10.17
CA ARG A 19 1.67 -8.18 -10.87
C ARG A 19 1.19 -9.38 -10.05
N ALA A 20 2.09 -10.09 -9.39
CA ALA A 20 1.74 -11.24 -8.55
C ALA A 20 0.90 -10.82 -7.34
N VAL A 21 1.29 -9.74 -6.65
CA VAL A 21 0.55 -9.19 -5.50
C VAL A 21 -0.83 -8.71 -5.92
N VAL A 22 -0.92 -7.92 -6.99
CA VAL A 22 -2.20 -7.44 -7.55
C VAL A 22 -3.13 -8.59 -7.86
N ALA A 23 -2.66 -9.57 -8.64
CA ALA A 23 -3.47 -10.73 -9.00
C ALA A 23 -3.90 -11.55 -7.77
N HIS A 24 -3.06 -11.63 -6.74
CA HIS A 24 -3.41 -12.26 -5.47
C HIS A 24 -4.53 -11.48 -4.76
N LEU A 25 -4.37 -10.17 -4.57
CA LEU A 25 -5.34 -9.33 -3.86
C LEU A 25 -6.70 -9.29 -4.56
N GLU A 26 -6.73 -9.24 -5.89
CA GLU A 26 -7.97 -9.28 -6.66
C GLU A 26 -8.73 -10.61 -6.46
N ARG A 27 -8.01 -11.74 -6.42
CA ARG A 27 -8.62 -13.06 -6.08
C ARG A 27 -9.16 -13.11 -4.66
N GLN A 28 -8.63 -12.29 -3.75
CA GLN A 28 -9.11 -12.15 -2.38
C GLN A 28 -10.31 -11.20 -2.24
N GLY A 29 -10.78 -10.61 -3.34
CA GLY A 29 -11.97 -9.74 -3.35
C GLY A 29 -11.67 -8.25 -3.24
N PHE A 30 -10.40 -7.84 -3.20
CA PHE A 30 -10.00 -6.43 -3.27
C PHE A 30 -10.18 -5.86 -4.68
N GLU A 31 -10.34 -4.54 -4.77
CA GLU A 31 -10.32 -3.80 -6.03
C GLU A 31 -9.02 -2.99 -6.12
N ILE A 32 -8.23 -3.14 -7.19
CA ILE A 32 -6.99 -2.39 -7.36
C ILE A 32 -7.26 -1.19 -8.27
N LEU A 33 -7.29 0.02 -7.71
CA LEU A 33 -7.51 1.25 -8.47
C LEU A 33 -6.27 1.67 -9.24
N PHE A 34 -5.10 1.54 -8.60
CA PHE A 34 -3.85 2.09 -9.12
C PHE A 34 -2.69 1.13 -8.93
N GLN A 35 -1.81 1.12 -9.92
CA GLN A 35 -0.52 0.43 -9.89
C GLN A 35 0.56 1.40 -10.36
N ALA A 36 1.65 1.46 -9.62
CA ALA A 36 2.78 2.36 -9.90
C ALA A 36 4.12 1.64 -9.75
N GLY A 37 5.13 2.09 -10.48
CA GLY A 37 6.52 1.63 -10.36
C GLY A 37 7.38 2.45 -9.42
N ASN A 38 6.85 3.55 -8.87
CA ASN A 38 7.51 4.39 -7.87
C ASN A 38 6.49 5.29 -7.14
N GLY A 39 6.94 5.93 -6.07
CA GLY A 39 6.11 6.84 -5.28
C GLY A 39 5.54 8.01 -6.08
N ALA A 40 6.35 8.64 -6.96
CA ALA A 40 5.92 9.83 -7.69
C ALA A 40 4.79 9.52 -8.68
N GLN A 41 4.85 8.36 -9.33
CA GLN A 41 3.77 7.86 -10.19
C GLN A 41 2.49 7.61 -9.39
N LEU A 42 2.58 7.02 -8.21
CA LEU A 42 1.40 6.80 -7.37
C LEU A 42 0.80 8.13 -6.90
N ILE A 43 1.63 9.09 -6.45
CA ILE A 43 1.17 10.41 -6.02
C ILE A 43 0.43 11.12 -7.16
N ALA A 44 0.97 11.08 -8.38
CA ALA A 44 0.28 11.65 -9.54
C ALA A 44 -1.07 10.95 -9.80
N GLN A 45 -1.14 9.62 -9.71
CA GLN A 45 -2.40 8.89 -9.85
C GLN A 45 -3.43 9.30 -8.80
N LEU A 46 -3.02 9.48 -7.55
CA LEU A 46 -3.89 9.93 -6.45
C LEU A 46 -4.36 11.38 -6.62
N GLU A 47 -3.54 12.26 -7.19
CA GLU A 47 -3.89 13.65 -7.48
C GLU A 47 -5.05 13.78 -8.47
N TYR A 48 -5.07 12.93 -9.51
CA TYR A 48 -6.09 12.96 -10.56
C TYR A 48 -7.20 11.94 -10.35
N ALA A 49 -7.23 11.27 -9.19
CA ALA A 49 -8.18 10.21 -8.89
C ALA A 49 -9.60 10.75 -8.64
N VAL A 50 -10.59 10.16 -9.32
CA VAL A 50 -12.02 10.37 -9.00
C VAL A 50 -12.42 9.64 -7.71
N ALA A 51 -11.77 8.51 -7.44
CA ALA A 51 -11.97 7.70 -6.24
C ALA A 51 -10.62 7.36 -5.60
N LEU A 52 -10.52 7.53 -4.29
CA LEU A 52 -9.31 7.22 -3.53
C LEU A 52 -9.31 5.77 -3.03
N PRO A 53 -8.15 5.10 -2.98
CA PRO A 53 -8.03 3.78 -2.37
C PRO A 53 -8.21 3.90 -0.85
N HIS A 54 -8.66 2.82 -0.21
CA HIS A 54 -8.68 2.74 1.25
C HIS A 54 -7.28 2.55 1.82
N ALA A 55 -6.42 1.79 1.14
CA ALA A 55 -5.03 1.59 1.53
C ALA A 55 -4.09 1.58 0.32
N CYS A 56 -2.84 1.99 0.54
CA CYS A 56 -1.76 1.90 -0.44
C CYS A 56 -0.70 0.93 0.08
N LEU A 57 -0.41 -0.11 -0.69
CA LEU A 57 0.70 -1.03 -0.44
C LEU A 57 1.94 -0.49 -1.16
N LEU A 58 2.99 -0.19 -0.40
CA LEU A 58 4.11 0.62 -0.86
C LEU A 58 5.40 -0.15 -0.62
N ASP A 59 6.12 -0.44 -1.69
CA ASP A 59 7.51 -0.86 -1.58
C ASP A 59 8.35 0.24 -0.94
N ILE A 60 9.26 -0.12 -0.04
CA ILE A 60 10.13 0.85 0.61
C ILE A 60 11.22 1.35 -0.33
N HIS A 61 11.80 0.46 -1.13
CA HIS A 61 12.89 0.81 -2.03
C HIS A 61 12.38 0.96 -3.46
N MET A 62 12.15 2.21 -3.90
CA MET A 62 11.73 2.52 -5.26
C MET A 62 12.60 3.65 -5.84
N PRO A 63 12.84 3.68 -7.16
CA PRO A 63 13.54 4.80 -7.81
C PRO A 63 12.65 6.05 -7.83
N VAL A 64 13.24 7.22 -8.09
CA VAL A 64 12.57 8.53 -8.22
C VAL A 64 11.98 9.06 -6.91
N MET A 65 11.09 8.30 -6.27
CA MET A 65 10.54 8.59 -4.95
C MET A 65 10.35 7.26 -4.23
N ASP A 66 11.04 7.12 -3.10
CA ASP A 66 11.02 5.90 -2.30
C ASP A 66 9.70 5.76 -1.50
N GLY A 67 9.51 4.59 -0.88
CA GLY A 67 8.31 4.30 -0.12
C GLY A 67 8.15 5.17 1.11
N VAL A 68 9.24 5.50 1.80
CA VAL A 68 9.20 6.34 3.01
C VAL A 68 8.69 7.73 2.68
N ALA A 69 9.27 8.39 1.68
CA ALA A 69 8.80 9.69 1.20
C ALA A 69 7.36 9.60 0.68
N CYS A 70 6.98 8.50 0.02
CA CYS A 70 5.61 8.30 -0.47
C CYS A 70 4.61 8.18 0.68
N ILE A 71 4.95 7.45 1.74
CA ILE A 71 4.16 7.33 2.97
C ILE A 71 3.94 8.71 3.58
N GLU A 72 4.99 9.51 3.76
CA GLU A 72 4.89 10.87 4.32
C GLU A 72 3.97 11.76 3.47
N ALA A 73 4.14 11.74 2.15
CA ALA A 73 3.31 12.50 1.23
C ALA A 73 1.83 12.06 1.31
N ILE A 74 1.57 10.76 1.38
CA ILE A 74 0.21 10.23 1.53
C ILE A 74 -0.41 10.67 2.85
N ARG A 75 0.31 10.55 3.96
CA ARG A 75 -0.15 10.96 5.29
C ARG A 75 -0.50 12.43 5.36
N ASN A 76 0.29 13.28 4.71
CA ASN A 76 0.09 14.73 4.71
C ASN A 76 -1.07 15.17 3.81
N ARG A 77 -1.31 14.49 2.68
CA ARG A 77 -2.23 14.95 1.64
C ARG A 77 -3.57 14.22 1.65
N TRP A 78 -3.58 12.95 2.02
CA TRP A 78 -4.76 12.09 2.06
C TRP A 78 -4.80 11.30 3.38
N PRO A 79 -5.12 11.96 4.51
CA PRO A 79 -5.06 11.34 5.83
C PRO A 79 -5.98 10.11 6.01
N ALA A 80 -6.99 9.94 5.13
CA ALA A 80 -7.90 8.80 5.12
C ALA A 80 -7.35 7.55 4.40
N ILE A 81 -6.29 7.70 3.59
CA ILE A 81 -5.61 6.58 2.94
C ILE A 81 -4.68 5.92 3.96
N ILE A 82 -4.72 4.59 4.04
CA ILE A 82 -3.90 3.80 4.95
C ILE A 82 -2.62 3.36 4.22
N PRO A 83 -1.45 3.95 4.48
CA PRO A 83 -0.19 3.47 3.92
C PRO A 83 0.27 2.18 4.62
N VAL A 84 0.57 1.15 3.84
CA VAL A 84 1.11 -0.14 4.29
C VAL A 84 2.44 -0.37 3.59
N ALA A 85 3.52 -0.51 4.37
CA ALA A 85 4.84 -0.76 3.85
C ALA A 85 5.05 -2.24 3.50
N LEU A 86 5.66 -2.49 2.34
CA LEU A 86 6.15 -3.78 1.88
C LEU A 86 7.68 -3.68 1.66
N SER A 87 8.45 -4.65 2.11
CA SER A 87 9.91 -4.63 1.92
C SER A 87 10.46 -6.04 1.76
N ILE A 88 11.50 -6.23 0.93
CA ILE A 88 12.28 -7.49 0.94
C ILE A 88 13.21 -7.53 2.15
N ASP A 89 13.72 -6.36 2.55
CA ASP A 89 14.55 -6.18 3.73
C ASP A 89 13.68 -6.29 4.99
N ASP A 90 14.05 -7.21 5.89
CA ASP A 90 13.42 -7.43 7.19
C ASP A 90 14.17 -6.71 8.34
N ALA A 91 15.15 -5.86 8.02
CA ALA A 91 15.89 -5.09 9.00
C ALA A 91 14.96 -4.18 9.82
N ALA A 92 15.19 -4.18 11.13
CA ALA A 92 14.44 -3.38 12.09
C ALA A 92 14.48 -1.87 11.77
N GLU A 93 15.59 -1.38 11.21
CA GLU A 93 15.75 0.03 10.82
C GLU A 93 14.77 0.42 9.69
N THR A 94 14.63 -0.44 8.68
CA THR A 94 13.71 -0.21 7.55
C THR A 94 12.27 -0.16 8.01
N ALA A 95 11.87 -1.07 8.91
CA ALA A 95 10.56 -1.04 9.55
C ALA A 95 10.37 0.23 10.40
N GLN A 96 11.36 0.60 11.23
CA GLN A 96 11.29 1.82 12.06
C GLN A 96 11.10 3.07 11.22
N ARG A 97 11.85 3.22 10.12
CA ARG A 97 11.74 4.37 9.21
C ARG A 97 10.35 4.45 8.57
N ALA A 98 9.82 3.32 8.10
CA ALA A 98 8.47 3.28 7.53
C ALA A 98 7.38 3.64 8.54
N MET A 99 7.49 3.11 9.76
CA MET A 99 6.53 3.42 10.84
C MET A 99 6.64 4.88 11.29
N ALA A 100 7.85 5.44 11.38
CA ALA A 100 8.08 6.84 11.73
C ALA A 100 7.51 7.81 10.68
N ALA A 101 7.57 7.45 9.39
CA ALA A 101 6.92 8.17 8.30
C ALA A 101 5.38 8.11 8.36
N GLY A 102 4.82 7.20 9.16
CA GLY A 102 3.38 7.05 9.38
C GLY A 102 2.74 5.87 8.64
N ALA A 103 3.52 4.84 8.29
CA ALA A 103 2.94 3.57 7.87
C ALA A 103 2.05 2.99 8.98
N ALA A 104 0.90 2.44 8.58
CA ALA A 104 -0.02 1.78 9.50
C ALA A 104 0.43 0.34 9.83
N ALA A 105 1.20 -0.27 8.94
CA ALA A 105 1.78 -1.59 9.10
C ALA A 105 3.00 -1.77 8.18
N PHE A 106 3.85 -2.73 8.52
CA PHE A 106 5.01 -3.15 7.75
C PHE A 106 4.98 -4.67 7.53
N PHE A 107 5.19 -5.11 6.30
CA PHE A 107 5.24 -6.52 5.93
C PHE A 107 6.48 -6.85 5.09
N VAL A 108 7.02 -8.03 5.33
CA VAL A 108 8.09 -8.59 4.48
C VAL A 108 7.47 -9.21 3.22
N LYS A 109 8.01 -8.87 2.05
CA LYS A 109 7.62 -9.45 0.77
C LYS A 109 7.87 -10.96 0.79
N GLY A 110 6.87 -11.74 0.38
CA GLY A 110 6.93 -13.21 0.47
C GLY A 110 6.47 -13.79 1.82
N GLY A 111 6.04 -12.94 2.77
CA GLY A 111 5.31 -13.37 3.96
C GLY A 111 3.93 -13.95 3.65
N ASP A 112 3.21 -14.37 4.69
CA ASP A 112 1.91 -15.03 4.55
C ASP A 112 0.85 -14.07 3.97
N PRO A 113 0.32 -14.34 2.77
CA PRO A 113 -0.69 -13.48 2.15
C PRO A 113 -2.03 -13.44 2.90
N VAL A 114 -2.35 -14.47 3.69
CA VAL A 114 -3.56 -14.49 4.54
C VAL A 114 -3.45 -13.46 5.64
N ILE A 115 -2.25 -13.33 6.24
CA ILE A 115 -1.98 -12.32 7.27
C ILE A 115 -2.06 -10.91 6.67
N LEU A 116 -1.48 -10.70 5.48
CA LEU A 116 -1.57 -9.41 4.79
C LEU A 116 -3.03 -9.00 4.54
N LYS A 117 -3.85 -9.92 4.02
CA LYS A 117 -5.29 -9.70 3.79
C LYS A 117 -6.00 -9.29 5.09
N ALA A 118 -5.88 -10.12 6.14
CA ALA A 118 -6.56 -9.89 7.40
C ALA A 118 -6.16 -8.55 8.04
N ALA A 119 -4.88 -8.17 7.92
CA ALA A 119 -4.40 -6.89 8.42
C ALA A 119 -5.00 -5.71 7.64
N ILE A 120 -5.04 -5.76 6.31
CA ILE A 120 -5.66 -4.71 5.49
C ILE A 120 -7.14 -4.55 5.86
N GLU A 121 -7.88 -5.65 5.97
CA GLU A 121 -9.30 -5.62 6.38
C GLU A 121 -9.48 -5.01 7.76
N SER A 122 -8.66 -5.42 8.74
CA SER A 122 -8.71 -4.87 10.10
C SER A 122 -8.38 -3.38 10.16
N LEU A 123 -7.38 -2.93 9.40
CA LEU A 123 -6.99 -1.51 9.33
C LEU A 123 -8.12 -0.65 8.74
N VAL A 124 -8.74 -1.11 7.66
CA VAL A 124 -9.87 -0.40 7.03
C VAL A 124 -11.08 -0.36 7.98
N GLN A 125 -11.42 -1.47 8.61
CA GLN A 125 -12.52 -1.51 9.59
C GLN A 125 -12.29 -0.57 10.77
N LYS A 126 -11.06 -0.49 11.31
CA LYS A 126 -10.73 0.40 12.43
C LYS A 126 -10.79 1.89 12.06
N ARG A 127 -10.54 2.24 10.80
CA ARG A 127 -10.67 3.62 10.31
C ARG A 127 -12.13 4.04 10.17
N ASP A 128 -12.99 3.10 9.77
CA ASP A 128 -14.40 3.35 9.49
C ASP A 128 -15.31 3.24 10.73
N ALA A 129 -14.73 2.81 11.87
CA ALA A 129 -15.39 2.73 13.18
C ALA A 129 -15.25 4.04 13.97
#